data_AF-A0A1D8DCS3-F1
#
_entry.id   AF-A0A1D8DCS3-F1
#
_cell.length_a   1.000
_cell.length_b   1.000
_cell.length_c   1.000
_cell.angle_alpha   90.00
_cell.angle_beta   90.00
_cell.angle_gamma   90.00
#
_symmetry.space_group_name_H-M   'P 1'
#
loop_
_entity.id
_entity.type
_entity.pdbx_description
1 polymer ?
#
loop_
_entity_poly.entity_id
_entity_poly.type
_entity_poly.pdbx_seq_one_letter_code
_entity_poly.pdbx_strand_id
1 'polypeptide(L)'
;LSLEVAMQWNTQYTEGVYSFANTIHTHEGGTHEEGFRAALTYLVNKYAREKKLLREKDDNLTGEDIREGLTAIISVKLGEPQFEGQTKTKLGNTEAKTFVQKIINEHFADWLDRN
;
A
#
# COMPACT_ATOMS: atom_id res chain seq x y z
N LEU A 1 -15.49 7.07 1.65
CA LEU A 1 -14.63 5.89 1.44
C LEU A 1 -14.24 5.33 2.81
N SER A 2 -14.08 4.02 2.92
CA SER A 2 -13.40 3.39 4.06
C SER A 2 -12.26 2.51 3.55
N LEU A 3 -11.22 2.35 4.37
CA LEU A 3 -10.06 1.52 4.07
C LEU A 3 -9.80 0.61 5.28
N GLU A 4 -9.62 -0.67 5.03
CA GLU A 4 -9.12 -1.65 5.98
C GLU A 4 -7.85 -2.26 5.38
N VAL A 5 -6.75 -2.25 6.14
CA VAL A 5 -5.49 -2.87 5.73
C VAL A 5 -4.97 -3.75 6.86
N ALA A 6 -4.60 -4.97 6.51
CA ALA A 6 -3.84 -5.86 7.38
C ALA A 6 -2.59 -6.27 6.62
N MET A 7 -1.42 -6.20 7.25
CA MET A 7 -0.17 -6.55 6.60
C MET A 7 0.84 -7.11 7.59
N GLN A 8 1.72 -7.96 7.09
CA GLN A 8 2.78 -8.59 7.84
C GLN A 8 3.95 -8.92 6.92
N TRP A 9 5.16 -8.57 7.35
CA TRP A 9 6.37 -9.10 6.75
C TRP A 9 6.66 -10.50 7.30
N ASN A 10 7.09 -11.39 6.42
CA ASN A 10 7.55 -12.74 6.74
C ASN A 10 8.99 -12.93 6.25
N THR A 11 9.56 -14.11 6.48
CA THR A 11 10.98 -14.41 6.14
C THR A 11 11.16 -14.93 4.71
N GLN A 12 10.12 -14.90 3.89
CA GLN A 12 10.19 -15.30 2.48
C GLN A 12 10.55 -14.07 1.62
N TYR A 13 10.96 -14.33 0.39
CA TYR A 13 11.29 -13.26 -0.58
C TYR A 13 10.08 -12.82 -1.41
N THR A 14 8.99 -13.60 -1.40
CA THR A 14 7.82 -13.35 -2.24
C THR A 14 6.90 -12.31 -1.65
N GLU A 15 6.52 -11.31 -2.45
CA GLU A 15 5.44 -10.37 -2.14
C GLU A 15 4.06 -11.03 -2.38
N GLY A 16 3.10 -10.74 -1.49
CA GLY A 16 1.69 -11.10 -1.62
C GLY A 16 0.77 -9.94 -1.24
N VAL A 17 0.47 -9.06 -2.20
CA VAL A 17 -0.49 -7.95 -2.02
C VAL A 17 -1.81 -8.34 -2.66
N TYR A 18 -2.87 -8.39 -1.85
CA TYR A 18 -4.22 -8.76 -2.27
C TYR A 18 -5.13 -7.57 -2.04
N SER A 19 -5.76 -7.09 -3.11
CA SER A 19 -6.56 -5.88 -3.08
C SER A 19 -8.01 -6.15 -3.43
N PHE A 20 -8.92 -5.44 -2.75
CA PHE A 20 -10.36 -5.62 -2.85
C PHE A 20 -11.07 -4.28 -2.88
N ALA A 21 -12.08 -4.16 -3.72
CA ALA A 21 -12.99 -3.02 -3.75
C ALA A 21 -14.43 -3.51 -3.61
N ASN A 22 -15.13 -3.07 -2.56
CA ASN A 22 -16.49 -3.53 -2.24
C ASN A 22 -16.61 -5.07 -2.27
N THR A 23 -15.70 -5.79 -1.59
CA THR A 23 -15.62 -7.27 -1.54
C THR A 23 -15.22 -7.97 -2.84
N ILE A 24 -15.03 -7.25 -3.93
CA ILE A 24 -14.58 -7.79 -5.21
C ILE A 24 -13.05 -7.83 -5.21
N HIS A 25 -12.47 -9.00 -5.48
CA HIS A 25 -11.02 -9.16 -5.60
C HIS A 25 -10.53 -8.52 -6.90
N THR A 26 -9.67 -7.52 -6.77
CA THR A 26 -9.04 -6.80 -7.89
C THR A 26 -7.66 -7.38 -8.17
N HIS A 27 -7.60 -8.54 -8.81
CA HIS A 27 -6.34 -9.27 -9.00
C HIS A 27 -5.34 -8.60 -9.96
N GLU A 28 -5.78 -7.60 -10.73
CA GLU A 28 -4.89 -6.71 -11.51
C GLU A 28 -4.59 -5.39 -10.78
N GLY A 29 -4.99 -5.29 -9.50
CA GLY A 29 -4.74 -4.15 -8.63
C GLY A 29 -5.65 -2.97 -8.93
N GLY A 30 -5.06 -1.80 -9.09
CA GLY A 30 -5.77 -0.56 -9.38
C GLY A 30 -5.35 0.58 -8.46
N THR A 31 -6.13 1.65 -8.49
CA THR A 31 -5.78 2.92 -7.86
C THR A 31 -5.55 2.83 -6.35
N HIS A 32 -6.33 2.03 -5.63
CA HIS A 32 -6.17 1.74 -4.20
C HIS A 32 -4.85 1.03 -3.90
N GLU A 33 -4.49 0.00 -4.68
CA GLU A 33 -3.24 -0.74 -4.51
C GLU A 33 -2.02 0.12 -4.87
N GLU A 34 -2.08 0.88 -5.96
CA GLU A 34 -1.05 1.85 -6.32
C GLU A 34 -0.82 2.88 -5.21
N GLY A 35 -1.91 3.36 -4.61
CA GLY A 35 -1.87 4.29 -3.48
C GLY A 35 -1.14 3.70 -2.28
N PHE A 36 -1.47 2.46 -1.92
CA PHE A 36 -0.81 1.72 -0.84
C PHE A 36 0.69 1.55 -1.11
N ARG A 37 1.06 1.02 -2.30
CA ARG A 37 2.46 0.76 -2.67
C ARG A 37 3.29 2.04 -2.65
N ALA A 38 2.75 3.14 -3.18
CA ALA A 38 3.43 4.43 -3.20
C ALA A 38 3.61 5.01 -1.79
N ALA A 39 2.56 4.98 -0.95
CA ALA A 39 2.63 5.47 0.42
C ALA A 39 3.62 4.66 1.26
N LEU A 40 3.58 3.33 1.16
CA LEU A 40 4.50 2.45 1.88
C LEU A 40 5.96 2.74 1.50
N THR A 41 6.24 2.84 0.20
CA THR A 41 7.59 3.15 -0.32
C THR A 41 8.11 4.48 0.21
N TYR A 42 7.25 5.51 0.22
CA TYR A 42 7.59 6.83 0.73
C TYR A 42 7.86 6.81 2.25
N LEU A 43 6.97 6.22 3.04
CA LEU A 43 7.05 6.24 4.50
C LEU A 43 8.25 5.47 5.03
N VAL A 44 8.52 4.28 4.49
CA VAL A 44 9.66 3.47 4.95
C VAL A 44 10.98 4.19 4.67
N ASN A 45 11.14 4.80 3.48
CA ASN A 45 12.32 5.61 3.19
C ASN A 45 12.42 6.83 4.09
N LYS A 46 11.32 7.57 4.29
CA LYS A 46 11.27 8.73 5.18
C LYS A 46 11.70 8.33 6.60
N TYR A 47 11.10 7.28 7.15
CA TYR A 47 11.43 6.75 8.48
C TYR A 47 12.89 6.32 8.57
N ALA A 48 13.40 5.60 7.56
CA ALA A 48 14.79 5.15 7.53
C ALA A 48 15.79 6.32 7.51
N ARG A 49 15.48 7.43 6.84
CA ARG A 49 16.29 8.65 6.88
C ARG A 49 16.21 9.36 8.23
N GLU A 50 15.02 9.52 8.78
CA GLU A 50 14.78 10.19 10.06
C GLU A 50 15.46 9.46 11.23
N LYS A 51 15.40 8.12 11.25
CA LYS A 51 16.09 7.29 12.24
C LYS A 51 17.55 7.00 11.90
N LYS A 52 18.07 7.57 10.81
CA LYS A 52 19.47 7.41 10.33
C LYS A 52 19.86 5.95 10.04
N LEU A 53 18.90 5.11 9.66
CA LEU A 53 19.11 3.75 9.17
C LEU A 53 19.68 3.75 7.75
N LEU A 54 19.32 4.78 6.95
CA LEU A 54 19.98 5.11 5.68
C LEU A 54 20.82 6.38 5.86
N ARG A 55 22.12 6.32 5.52
CA ARG A 55 22.99 7.50 5.57
C ARG A 55 22.69 8.41 4.39
N GLU A 56 22.95 9.71 4.49
CA GLU A 56 22.62 10.70 3.44
C GLU A 56 23.10 10.34 2.03
N LYS A 57 24.22 9.61 1.92
CA LYS A 57 24.80 9.18 0.63
C LYS A 57 24.28 7.85 0.11
N ASP A 58 23.63 7.06 0.97
CA ASP A 58 23.04 5.78 0.56
C ASP A 58 21.81 6.08 -0.30
N ASP A 59 21.54 5.25 -1.30
CA ASP A 59 20.33 5.36 -2.12
C ASP A 59 19.07 5.02 -1.30
N ASN A 60 17.90 5.47 -1.77
CA ASN A 60 16.64 5.04 -1.18
C ASN A 60 16.37 3.57 -1.51
N LEU A 61 15.69 2.89 -0.59
CA LEU A 61 15.15 1.55 -0.85
C LEU A 61 14.12 1.64 -1.98
N THR A 62 14.19 0.69 -2.91
CA THR A 62 13.18 0.56 -3.96
C THR A 62 11.86 0.05 -3.36
N GLY A 63 10.79 0.19 -4.13
CA GLY A 63 9.50 -0.38 -3.71
C GLY A 63 9.54 -1.91 -3.62
N GLU A 64 10.40 -2.56 -4.40
CA GLU A 64 10.60 -4.01 -4.35
C GLU A 64 11.29 -4.43 -3.04
N ASP A 65 12.40 -3.76 -2.68
CA ASP A 65 13.12 -4.02 -1.43
C ASP A 65 12.19 -3.92 -0.20
N ILE A 66 11.31 -2.93 -0.20
CA ILE A 66 10.41 -2.68 0.93
C ILE A 66 9.31 -3.74 1.03
N ARG A 67 8.89 -4.32 -0.09
CA ARG A 67 7.76 -5.27 -0.14
C ARG A 67 8.21 -6.72 -0.27
N GLU A 68 9.50 -6.97 -0.24
CA GLU A 68 10.06 -8.31 -0.09
C GLU A 68 9.51 -8.95 1.20
N GLY A 69 8.94 -10.15 1.07
CA GLY A 69 8.32 -10.87 2.18
C GLY A 69 7.05 -10.24 2.75
N LEU A 70 6.51 -9.18 2.13
CA LEU A 70 5.28 -8.54 2.58
C LEU A 70 4.06 -9.34 2.12
N THR A 71 3.21 -9.72 3.07
CA THR A 71 1.82 -10.11 2.79
C THR A 71 0.90 -8.99 3.26
N ALA A 72 0.05 -8.47 2.37
CA ALA A 72 -0.89 -7.40 2.69
C ALA A 72 -2.27 -7.68 2.07
N ILE A 73 -3.32 -7.35 2.83
CA ILE A 73 -4.71 -7.34 2.38
C ILE A 73 -5.19 -5.90 2.44
N ILE A 74 -5.69 -5.38 1.31
CA ILE A 74 -6.18 -4.01 1.16
C ILE A 74 -7.65 -4.07 0.76
N SER A 75 -8.55 -3.61 1.62
CA SER A 75 -9.99 -3.61 1.33
C SER A 75 -10.55 -2.19 1.37
N VAL A 76 -11.01 -1.68 0.23
CA VAL A 76 -11.66 -0.37 0.13
C VAL A 76 -13.16 -0.52 -0.04
N LYS A 77 -13.94 0.33 0.64
CA LYS A 77 -15.38 0.50 0.38
C LYS A 77 -15.67 1.91 -0.16
N LEU A 78 -16.41 1.99 -1.26
CA LEU A 78 -16.75 3.23 -1.97
C LEU A 78 -18.14 3.16 -2.62
N GLY A 79 -18.79 4.32 -2.77
CA GLY A 79 -20.17 4.40 -3.25
C GLY A 79 -20.33 4.04 -4.73
N GLU A 80 -19.45 4.54 -5.59
CA GLU A 80 -19.53 4.35 -7.05
C GLU A 80 -18.23 3.74 -7.58
N PRO A 81 -18.01 2.42 -7.40
CA PRO A 81 -16.80 1.78 -7.88
C PRO A 81 -16.80 1.68 -9.41
N GLN A 82 -15.75 2.19 -10.01
CA GLN A 82 -15.43 2.14 -11.42
C GLN A 82 -14.34 1.09 -11.62
N PHE A 83 -14.64 0.03 -12.35
CA PHE A 83 -13.68 -1.01 -12.68
C PHE A 83 -13.29 -0.95 -14.15
N GLU A 84 -12.05 -1.35 -14.46
CA GLU A 84 -11.63 -1.59 -15.83
C GLU A 84 -12.22 -2.94 -16.29
N GLY A 85 -12.99 -2.90 -17.38
CA GLY A 85 -13.58 -4.09 -18.00
C GLY A 85 -14.74 -4.75 -17.24
N GLN A 86 -15.37 -5.73 -17.88
CA GLN A 86 -16.53 -6.45 -17.34
C GLN A 86 -16.16 -7.39 -16.18
N THR A 87 -14.95 -7.94 -16.21
CA THR A 87 -14.43 -8.91 -15.22
C THR A 87 -14.06 -8.25 -13.89
N LYS A 88 -14.10 -6.91 -13.80
CA LYS A 88 -13.86 -6.12 -12.59
C LYS A 88 -12.51 -6.43 -11.91
N THR A 89 -11.48 -6.56 -12.72
CA THR A 89 -10.15 -7.02 -12.30
C THR A 89 -9.30 -5.91 -11.69
N LYS A 90 -9.59 -4.65 -12.04
CA LYS A 90 -8.82 -3.48 -11.64
C LYS A 90 -9.72 -2.30 -11.28
N LEU A 91 -9.43 -1.63 -10.16
CA LEU A 91 -10.16 -0.43 -9.74
C LEU A 91 -9.60 0.83 -10.41
N GLY A 92 -10.50 1.66 -10.97
CA GLY A 92 -10.18 2.89 -11.69
C GLY A 92 -10.48 4.20 -10.96
N ASN A 93 -11.17 4.19 -9.81
CA ASN A 93 -11.48 5.41 -9.04
C ASN A 93 -10.21 6.13 -8.59
N THR A 94 -9.89 7.27 -9.20
CA THR A 94 -8.65 7.99 -8.88
C THR A 94 -8.64 8.52 -7.44
N GLU A 95 -9.80 8.85 -6.87
CA GLU A 95 -9.93 9.27 -5.48
C GLU A 95 -9.51 8.18 -4.49
N ALA A 96 -9.60 6.89 -4.87
CA ALA A 96 -9.17 5.79 -4.02
C ALA A 96 -7.65 5.82 -3.79
N LYS A 97 -6.87 6.24 -4.79
CA LYS A 97 -5.40 6.37 -4.65
C LYS A 97 -5.02 7.38 -3.58
N THR A 98 -5.52 8.60 -3.71
CA THR A 98 -5.24 9.69 -2.78
C THR A 98 -5.77 9.38 -1.38
N PHE A 99 -6.96 8.79 -1.30
CA PHE A 99 -7.53 8.36 -0.03
C PHE A 99 -6.66 7.32 0.66
N VAL A 100 -6.27 6.25 -0.03
CA VAL A 100 -5.41 5.21 0.54
C VAL A 100 -4.06 5.78 0.97
N GLN A 101 -3.43 6.61 0.14
CA GLN A 101 -2.16 7.25 0.49
C GLN A 101 -2.25 8.05 1.79
N LYS A 102 -3.32 8.84 1.96
CA LYS A 102 -3.53 9.63 3.17
C LYS A 102 -3.61 8.73 4.41
N ILE A 103 -4.45 7.70 4.37
CA ILE A 103 -4.69 6.82 5.53
C ILE A 103 -3.42 6.03 5.89
N ILE A 104 -2.68 5.52 4.90
CA ILE A 104 -1.42 4.82 5.15
C ILE A 104 -0.37 5.77 5.72
N ASN A 105 -0.23 6.98 5.18
CA ASN A 105 0.68 8.00 5.70
C ASN A 105 0.41 8.38 7.15
N GLU A 106 -0.84 8.36 7.59
CA GLU A 106 -1.22 8.67 8.97
C GLU A 106 -0.98 7.48 9.90
N HIS A 107 -1.61 6.33 9.61
CA HIS A 107 -1.63 5.21 10.55
C HIS A 107 -0.36 4.37 10.55
N PHE A 108 0.30 4.20 9.40
CA PHE A 108 1.53 3.42 9.37
C PHE A 108 2.71 4.22 9.94
N ALA A 109 2.73 5.55 9.76
CA ALA A 109 3.69 6.41 10.44
C ALA A 109 3.55 6.31 11.97
N ASP A 110 2.33 6.44 12.51
CA ASP A 110 2.07 6.27 13.95
C ASP A 110 2.52 4.88 14.44
N TRP A 111 2.24 3.83 13.68
CA TRP A 111 2.65 2.47 14.05
C TRP A 111 4.18 2.31 14.11
N LEU A 112 4.92 2.87 13.14
CA LEU A 112 6.39 2.84 13.10
C LEU A 112 7.05 3.66 14.21
N ASP A 113 6.40 4.70 14.71
CA ASP A 113 6.94 5.49 15.84
C ASP A 113 6.66 4.85 17.20
N ARG A 114 5.70 3.93 17.27
CA ARG A 114 5.29 3.25 18.51
C ARG A 114 5.93 1.87 18.72
N ASN A 115 6.60 1.33 17.71
CA ASN A 115 7.28 0.02 17.73
C ASN A 115 8.74 0.18 17.27
#